data_AF-A0A3B0Y647-F1
#
_entry.id   AF-A0A3B0Y647-F1
#
_cell.length_a   1.000
_cell.length_b   1.000
_cell.length_c   1.000
_cell.angle_alpha   90.00
_cell.angle_beta   90.00
_cell.angle_gamma   90.00
#
_symmetry.space_group_name_H-M   'P 1'
#
loop_
_entity.id
_entity.type
_entity.pdbx_description
1 polymer ?
#
loop_
_entity_poly.entity_id
_entity_poly.type
_entity_poly.pdbx_seq_one_letter_code
_entity_poly.pdbx_strand_id
1 'polypeptide(L)'
;MIYYSANVVVRLYHTRHYHMNSSSFDPQQAREELLKLASYRMPYGKYAGKLLIELPEPYVVWYHSKGLPAGELGRMLGLTYEIKVNGLEPLFDPLTPGR
;
A
#
# COMPACT_ATOMS: atom_id res chain seq x y z
N MET A 1 -12.09 26.29 4.26
CA MET A 1 -13.09 25.36 3.69
C MET A 1 -12.97 25.40 2.17
N ILE A 2 -12.28 24.44 1.57
CA ILE A 2 -12.15 24.35 0.11
C ILE A 2 -12.38 22.90 -0.27
N TYR A 3 -13.49 22.68 -0.98
CA TYR A 3 -13.88 21.41 -1.57
C TYR A 3 -12.84 20.98 -2.60
N TYR A 4 -12.15 19.86 -2.36
CA TYR A 4 -11.34 19.20 -3.40
C TYR A 4 -12.28 18.35 -4.26
N SER A 5 -12.61 18.89 -5.43
CA SER A 5 -13.29 18.17 -6.52
C SER A 5 -12.42 17.01 -7.01
N ALA A 6 -13.05 15.87 -7.30
CA ALA A 6 -12.48 14.60 -7.77
C ALA A 6 -11.63 14.68 -9.08
N ASN A 7 -11.39 15.88 -9.61
CA ASN A 7 -10.67 16.13 -10.86
C ASN A 7 -9.15 16.33 -10.69
N VAL A 8 -8.64 16.54 -9.47
CA VAL A 8 -7.19 16.71 -9.25
C VAL A 8 -6.45 15.37 -9.29
N VAL A 9 -7.09 14.29 -8.85
CA VAL A 9 -6.47 12.95 -8.79
C VAL A 9 -6.18 12.45 -10.21
N VAL A 10 -7.10 12.60 -11.16
CA VAL A 10 -6.90 12.12 -12.55
C VAL A 10 -5.79 12.89 -13.27
N ARG A 11 -5.59 14.18 -12.96
CA ARG A 11 -4.61 15.02 -13.65
C ARG A 11 -3.16 14.79 -13.18
N LEU A 12 -2.96 14.19 -12.00
CA LEU A 12 -1.63 13.92 -11.44
C LEU A 12 -1.07 12.55 -11.84
N TYR A 13 -1.89 11.61 -12.32
CA TYR A 13 -1.41 10.33 -12.85
C TYR A 13 -0.82 10.41 -14.27
N HIS A 14 -1.09 11.49 -15.02
CA HIS A 14 -0.68 11.59 -16.42
C HIS A 14 0.68 12.29 -16.64
N THR A 15 1.31 12.87 -15.61
CA THR A 15 2.51 13.74 -15.81
C THR A 15 3.74 13.29 -15.02
N ARG A 16 4.09 12.01 -15.10
CA ARG A 16 5.49 11.56 -15.04
C ARG A 16 5.66 10.34 -15.92
N HIS A 17 6.58 10.44 -16.86
CA HIS A 17 6.94 9.40 -17.82
C HIS A 17 7.32 8.08 -17.12
N TYR A 18 6.34 7.22 -16.94
CA TYR A 18 6.53 5.79 -16.90
C TYR A 18 5.99 5.25 -18.23
N HIS A 19 6.90 4.79 -19.08
CA HIS A 19 6.53 3.90 -20.17
C HIS A 19 6.16 2.56 -19.52
N MET A 20 4.96 2.50 -18.93
CA MET A 20 4.37 1.25 -18.50
C MET A 20 3.83 0.61 -19.78
N ASN A 21 4.41 -0.54 -20.13
CA ASN A 21 3.74 -1.49 -20.99
C ASN A 21 2.28 -1.56 -20.52
N SER A 22 1.35 -1.48 -21.45
CA SER A 22 -0.06 -1.81 -21.26
C SER A 22 -0.18 -3.31 -20.96
N SER A 23 0.35 -3.75 -19.81
CA SER A 23 0.15 -5.07 -19.25
C SER A 23 -1.14 -5.00 -18.44
N SER A 24 -2.20 -5.53 -19.07
CA SER A 24 -3.47 -5.95 -18.48
C SER A 24 -3.44 -6.05 -16.95
N PHE A 25 -4.30 -5.29 -16.28
CA PHE A 25 -4.66 -5.58 -14.90
C PHE A 25 -5.04 -7.06 -14.80
N ASP A 26 -4.21 -7.85 -14.12
CA ASP A 26 -4.48 -9.26 -13.83
C ASP A 26 -5.06 -9.34 -12.40
N PRO A 27 -6.37 -9.63 -12.26
CA PRO A 27 -7.00 -9.76 -10.95
C PRO A 27 -6.36 -10.84 -10.07
N GLN A 28 -5.77 -11.89 -10.67
CA GLN A 28 -5.14 -12.96 -9.89
C GLN A 28 -3.85 -12.49 -9.26
N GLN A 29 -3.01 -11.79 -10.01
CA GLN A 29 -1.78 -11.21 -9.48
C GLN A 29 -2.07 -10.21 -8.35
N ALA A 30 -3.09 -9.35 -8.51
CA ALA A 30 -3.51 -8.43 -7.46
C ALA A 30 -3.96 -9.17 -6.19
N ARG A 31 -4.70 -10.28 -6.34
CA ARG A 31 -5.11 -11.12 -5.22
C ARG A 31 -3.91 -11.75 -4.51
N GLU A 32 -2.94 -12.27 -5.25
CA GLU A 32 -1.71 -12.85 -4.69
C GLU A 32 -0.91 -11.82 -3.90
N GLU A 33 -0.80 -10.59 -4.39
CA GLU A 33 -0.12 -9.51 -3.67
C GLU A 33 -0.84 -9.14 -2.37
N LEU A 34 -2.18 -9.08 -2.37
CA LEU A 34 -2.95 -8.82 -1.15
C LEU A 34 -2.80 -9.95 -0.12
N LEU A 35 -2.84 -11.21 -0.55
CA LEU A 35 -2.60 -12.37 0.32
C LEU A 35 -1.19 -12.34 0.91
N LYS A 36 -0.20 -11.98 0.09
CA LYS A 36 1.18 -11.82 0.52
C LYS A 36 1.30 -10.70 1.55
N LEU A 37 0.70 -9.54 1.29
CA LEU A 37 0.69 -8.41 2.21
C LEU A 37 0.03 -8.76 3.56
N ALA A 38 -1.07 -9.51 3.53
CA ALA A 38 -1.82 -9.91 4.73
C ALA A 38 -0.97 -10.72 5.73
N SER A 39 0.04 -11.44 5.25
CA SER A 39 0.96 -12.25 6.06
C SER A 39 2.37 -11.65 6.18
N TYR A 40 2.64 -10.53 5.50
CA TYR A 40 3.98 -9.95 5.47
C TYR A 40 4.33 -9.29 6.80
N ARG A 41 5.47 -9.69 7.37
CA ARG A 41 5.97 -9.15 8.64
C ARG A 41 7.09 -8.16 8.42
N MET A 42 7.10 -7.11 9.21
CA MET A 42 8.19 -6.15 9.25
C MET A 42 9.48 -6.84 9.71
N PRO A 43 10.58 -6.81 8.93
CA PRO A 43 11.78 -7.58 9.24
C PRO A 43 12.68 -6.95 10.32
N TYR A 44 12.54 -5.64 10.59
CA TYR A 44 13.42 -4.92 11.52
C TYR A 44 12.76 -3.68 12.12
N GLY A 45 13.47 -3.03 13.06
CA GLY A 45 13.07 -1.77 13.68
C GLY A 45 12.04 -1.92 14.80
N LYS A 46 11.39 -0.82 15.17
CA LYS A 46 10.45 -0.74 16.30
C LYS A 46 9.29 -1.74 16.21
N TYR A 47 8.86 -2.08 15.00
CA TYR A 47 7.74 -2.97 14.75
C TYR A 47 8.18 -4.31 14.14
N ALA A 48 9.44 -4.71 14.33
CA ALA A 48 9.93 -6.01 13.88
C ALA A 48 8.99 -7.16 14.32
N GLY A 49 8.70 -8.07 13.41
CA GLY A 49 7.80 -9.20 13.64
C GLY A 49 6.31 -8.88 13.53
N LYS A 50 5.89 -7.60 13.49
CA LYS A 50 4.47 -7.23 13.29
C LYS A 50 4.07 -7.31 11.82
N LEU A 51 2.79 -7.58 11.56
CA LEU A 51 2.25 -7.52 10.21
C LEU A 51 2.28 -6.09 9.67
N LEU A 52 2.56 -5.92 8.37
CA LEU A 52 2.60 -4.59 7.77
C LEU A 52 1.24 -3.88 7.87
N ILE A 53 0.15 -4.63 7.68
CA ILE A 53 -1.22 -4.11 7.81
C ILE A 53 -1.56 -3.62 9.23
N GLU A 54 -0.83 -4.08 10.25
CA GLU A 54 -1.00 -3.68 11.67
C GLU A 54 -0.09 -2.51 12.06
N LEU A 55 0.78 -2.05 11.15
CA LEU A 55 1.60 -0.89 11.44
C LEU A 55 0.71 0.34 11.63
N PRO A 56 1.01 1.21 12.61
CA PRO A 56 0.27 2.45 12.76
C PRO A 56 0.37 3.30 11.50
N GLU A 57 -0.74 3.87 11.06
CA GLU A 57 -0.78 4.74 9.87
C GLU A 57 0.30 5.84 9.89
N PRO A 58 0.53 6.59 10.99
CA PRO A 58 1.57 7.61 11.01
C PRO A 58 2.98 7.06 10.72
N TYR A 59 3.24 5.80 11.07
CA TYR A 59 4.52 5.15 10.83
C TYR A 59 4.71 4.84 9.34
N VAL A 60 3.66 4.37 8.68
CA VAL A 60 3.68 4.05 7.25
C VAL A 60 3.73 5.34 6.42
N VAL A 61 2.97 6.38 6.80
CA VAL A 61 3.03 7.72 6.19
C VAL A 61 4.43 8.33 6.31
N TRP A 62 5.07 8.18 7.46
CA TRP A 62 6.46 8.65 7.65
C TRP A 62 7.43 7.95 6.70
N TYR A 63 7.31 6.62 6.52
CA TYR A 63 8.12 5.87 5.56
C TYR A 63 7.89 6.34 4.13
N HIS A 64 6.62 6.50 3.72
CA HIS A 64 6.28 7.01 2.40
C HIS A 64 6.87 8.41 2.17
N SER A 65 6.87 9.27 3.18
CA SER A 65 7.40 10.64 3.09
C SER A 65 8.94 10.71 3.10
N LYS A 66 9.62 9.78 3.77
CA LYS A 66 11.09 9.75 3.88
C LYS A 66 11.76 8.95 2.77
N GLY A 67 11.04 7.99 2.20
CA GLY A 67 11.55 7.06 1.20
C GLY A 67 11.33 5.62 1.65
N LEU A 68 10.80 4.81 0.73
CA LEU A 68 10.60 3.40 0.94
C LEU A 68 11.89 2.63 0.67
N PRO A 69 12.17 1.54 1.42
CA PRO A 69 13.31 0.68 1.14
C PRO A 69 13.19 0.08 -0.27
N ALA A 70 14.31 -0.26 -0.90
CA ALA A 70 14.27 -0.92 -2.20
C ALA A 70 13.70 -2.35 -2.09
N GLY A 71 13.28 -2.89 -3.23
CA GLY A 71 12.84 -4.27 -3.34
C GLY A 71 11.43 -4.50 -2.78
N GLU A 72 11.20 -5.71 -2.29
CA GLU A 72 9.86 -6.19 -1.95
C GLU A 72 9.25 -5.47 -0.74
N LEU A 73 10.03 -5.26 0.31
CA LEU A 73 9.57 -4.57 1.51
C LEU A 73 9.05 -3.16 1.18
N GLY A 74 9.73 -2.43 0.30
CA GLY A 74 9.29 -1.12 -0.16
C GLY A 74 7.97 -1.17 -0.88
N ARG A 75 7.81 -2.11 -1.81
CA ARG A 75 6.55 -2.31 -2.54
C ARG A 75 5.40 -2.64 -1.58
N MET A 76 5.63 -3.53 -0.62
CA MET A 76 4.61 -3.92 0.37
C MET A 76 4.27 -2.77 1.34
N LEU A 77 5.25 -1.97 1.77
CA LEU A 77 5.01 -0.76 2.56
C LEU A 77 4.26 0.32 1.78
N GLY A 78 4.55 0.47 0.49
CA GLY A 78 3.80 1.34 -0.41
C GLY A 78 2.35 0.91 -0.56
N LEU A 79 2.11 -0.39 -0.76
CA LEU A 79 0.75 -0.93 -0.79
C LEU A 79 0.02 -0.73 0.55
N THR A 80 0.72 -0.96 1.67
CA THR A 80 0.19 -0.70 3.02
C THR A 80 -0.20 0.77 3.20
N TYR A 81 0.61 1.70 2.68
CA TYR A 81 0.32 3.13 2.71
C TYR A 81 -0.99 3.43 1.98
N GLU A 82 -1.12 2.97 0.74
CA GLU A 82 -2.32 3.20 -0.08
C GLU A 82 -3.59 2.64 0.58
N ILE A 83 -3.49 1.45 1.18
CA ILE A 83 -4.60 0.83 1.91
C ILE A 83 -5.03 1.72 3.09
N LYS A 84 -4.08 2.24 3.87
CA LYS A 84 -4.37 3.00 5.08
C LYS A 84 -4.95 4.38 4.77
N VAL A 85 -4.32 5.13 3.86
CA VAL A 85 -4.78 6.50 3.54
C VAL A 85 -6.15 6.53 2.88
N ASN A 86 -6.57 5.41 2.25
CA ASN A 86 -7.89 5.26 1.65
C ASN A 86 -8.90 4.50 2.55
N GLY A 87 -8.49 4.06 3.75
CA GLY A 87 -9.36 3.31 4.67
C GLY A 87 -9.79 1.92 4.15
N LEU A 88 -8.98 1.28 3.31
CA LEU A 88 -9.25 -0.01 2.69
C LEU A 88 -8.84 -1.22 3.57
N GLU A 89 -8.52 -0.98 4.84
CA GLU A 89 -8.12 -2.02 5.80
C GLU A 89 -9.16 -3.15 5.97
N PRO A 90 -10.49 -2.90 5.89
CA PRO A 90 -11.50 -3.97 5.97
C PRO A 90 -11.41 -5.02 4.86
N LEU A 91 -10.69 -4.75 3.76
CA LEU A 91 -10.45 -5.74 2.70
C LEU A 91 -9.68 -6.98 3.21
N PHE A 92 -8.96 -6.84 4.33
CA PHE A 92 -8.15 -7.90 4.91
C PHE A 92 -8.91 -8.78 5.91
N ASP A 93 -10.06 -8.34 6.42
CA ASP A 93 -10.87 -9.09 7.38
C ASP A 93 -11.18 -10.54 6.93
N PRO A 94 -11.61 -10.80 5.68
CA PRO A 94 -11.81 -12.18 5.21
C PRO A 94 -10.51 -12.94 4.95
N LEU A 95 -9.37 -12.26 4.81
CA LEU A 95 -8.08 -12.85 4.48
C LEU A 95 -7.27 -13.25 5.71
N THR A 96 -7.57 -12.64 6.86
CA THR A 96 -6.96 -12.95 8.15
C THR A 96 -8.02 -13.49 9.11
N PRO A 97 -8.45 -14.76 8.96
CA PRO A 97 -9.38 -15.36 9.91
C PRO A 97 -8.70 -15.42 11.30
N GLY A 98 -9.31 -14.74 12.28
CA GLY A 98 -8.82 -14.75 13.66
C GLY A 98 -7.72 -13.74 13.96
N ARG A 99 -7.80 -12.55 13.39
CA ARG A 99 -7.33 -11.36 14.12
C ARG A 99 -7.85 -11.36 15.55
#